data_AF-A0A9E3U2Q7-F1
#
_entry.id   AF-A0A9E3U2Q7-F1
#
_cell.length_a   1.000
_cell.length_b   1.000
_cell.length_c   1.000
_cell.angle_alpha   90.00
_cell.angle_beta   90.00
_cell.angle_gamma   90.00
#
_symmetry.space_group_name_H-M   'P 1'
#
loop_
_entity.id
_entity.type
_entity.pdbx_description
1 polymer ?
#
loop_
_entity_poly.entity_id
_entity_poly.type
_entity_poly.pdbx_seq_one_letter_code
_entity_poly.pdbx_strand_id
1 'polypeptide(L)'
;MQSALNANPATLTQFRGTQFSFGGAWAEATYDITQTGSLPGIGVDPFSAKSGTPGAALPHIGVTQSLSALGLPATFGMGFLGNAGAGVDFRDVPNANGTSAEYVALDIVTAAGVELTERLSLGAAFFLGNSFLDGPFVDLGGMTPAYGIRGTVGLNYALSDATQLGAYWQTRKEFQFDDAVLFPGGTPADVLLDHPENIGLGIANSSLFDGRLLLAADVLYKQYAETDFLGAIYNDQWVYQFG
;
A
#
# COMPACT_ATOMS: atom_id res chain seq x y z
N MET A 1 -6.92 -5.18 -13.01
CA MET A 1 -5.53 -5.59 -13.32
C MET A 1 -4.56 -5.12 -12.24
N GLN A 2 -4.61 -3.84 -11.84
CA GLN A 2 -3.76 -3.27 -10.79
C GLN A 2 -3.89 -4.00 -9.45
N SER A 3 -5.10 -4.43 -9.08
CA SER A 3 -5.34 -5.28 -7.91
C SER A 3 -4.68 -6.66 -8.03
N ALA A 4 -4.61 -7.25 -9.22
CA ALA A 4 -3.92 -8.52 -9.45
C ALA A 4 -2.40 -8.37 -9.32
N LEU A 5 -1.85 -7.24 -9.78
CA LEU A 5 -0.44 -6.92 -9.60
C LEU A 5 -0.10 -6.64 -8.13
N ASN A 6 -0.93 -5.86 -7.44
CA ASN A 6 -0.65 -5.38 -6.08
C ASN A 6 -0.98 -6.39 -4.97
N ALA A 7 -2.03 -7.20 -5.15
CA ALA A 7 -2.56 -8.10 -4.14
C ALA A 7 -2.43 -9.56 -4.58
N ASN A 8 -3.36 -10.10 -5.37
CA ASN A 8 -3.35 -11.52 -5.73
C ASN A 8 -2.79 -11.77 -7.15
N PRO A 9 -1.50 -12.14 -7.32
CA PRO A 9 -0.89 -12.39 -8.62
C PRO A 9 -1.45 -13.63 -9.34
N ALA A 10 -2.17 -14.53 -8.66
CA ALA A 10 -2.85 -15.64 -9.35
C ALA A 10 -3.98 -15.13 -10.26
N THR A 11 -4.52 -13.94 -9.99
CA THR A 11 -5.54 -13.30 -10.84
C THR A 11 -4.98 -12.83 -12.17
N LEU A 12 -3.64 -12.80 -12.34
CA LEU A 12 -3.02 -12.48 -13.61
C LEU A 12 -3.42 -13.44 -14.73
N THR A 13 -3.71 -14.70 -14.41
CA THR A 13 -4.11 -15.71 -15.41
C THR A 13 -5.44 -15.38 -16.07
N GLN A 14 -6.26 -14.51 -15.47
CA GLN A 14 -7.53 -14.08 -16.07
C GLN A 14 -7.35 -13.07 -17.21
N PHE A 15 -6.17 -12.44 -17.33
CA PHE A 15 -5.89 -11.52 -18.43
C PHE A 15 -5.33 -12.27 -19.64
N ARG A 16 -5.95 -12.04 -20.81
CA ARG A 16 -5.54 -12.62 -22.08
C ARG A 16 -4.89 -11.57 -22.98
N GLY A 17 -3.90 -11.99 -23.77
CA GLY A 17 -3.13 -11.11 -24.64
C GLY A 17 -2.30 -10.08 -23.87
N THR A 18 -2.04 -8.94 -24.48
CA THR A 18 -1.43 -7.78 -23.84
C THR A 18 -2.53 -6.88 -23.27
N GLN A 19 -2.47 -6.59 -21.97
CA GLN A 19 -3.35 -5.60 -21.35
C GLN A 19 -2.51 -4.45 -20.81
N PHE A 20 -2.96 -3.23 -21.01
CA PHE A 20 -2.35 -2.03 -20.48
C PHE A 20 -3.39 -1.25 -19.68
N SER A 21 -2.99 -0.73 -18.52
CA SER A 21 -3.83 0.14 -17.72
C SER A 21 -3.03 1.33 -17.23
N PHE A 22 -3.66 2.50 -17.30
CA PHE A 22 -3.21 3.71 -16.64
C PHE A 22 -4.37 4.25 -15.82
N GLY A 23 -4.13 4.54 -14.56
CA GLY A 23 -5.10 5.12 -13.65
C GLY A 23 -4.41 5.74 -12.45
N GLY A 24 -5.19 6.25 -11.52
CA GLY A 24 -4.69 6.78 -10.28
C GLY A 24 -5.81 7.21 -9.36
N ALA A 25 -5.46 7.58 -8.15
CA ALA A 25 -6.37 8.12 -7.15
C ALA A 25 -5.82 9.44 -6.59
N TRP A 26 -6.74 10.29 -6.13
CA TRP A 26 -6.44 11.41 -5.24
C TRP A 26 -7.05 11.09 -3.88
N ALA A 27 -6.22 11.05 -2.85
CA ALA A 27 -6.65 10.81 -1.49
C ALA A 27 -6.42 12.07 -0.67
N GLU A 28 -7.50 12.69 -0.22
CA GLU A 28 -7.47 13.87 0.63
C GLU A 28 -8.15 13.54 1.96
N ALA A 29 -7.41 13.73 3.05
CA ALA A 29 -7.93 13.60 4.40
C ALA A 29 -8.05 15.00 5.01
N THR A 30 -9.23 15.33 5.54
CA THR A 30 -9.35 16.47 6.44
C THR A 30 -8.80 16.07 7.80
N TYR A 31 -7.71 16.71 8.22
CA TYR A 31 -7.00 16.39 9.46
C TYR A 31 -7.02 17.60 10.39
N ASP A 32 -7.81 17.51 11.46
CA ASP A 32 -7.93 18.53 12.51
C ASP A 32 -7.34 17.98 13.82
N ILE A 33 -6.54 18.81 14.50
CA ILE A 33 -5.96 18.44 15.79
C ILE A 33 -6.21 19.49 16.86
N THR A 34 -6.28 19.02 18.10
CA THR A 34 -6.23 19.84 19.31
C THR A 34 -5.13 19.29 20.20
N GLN A 35 -3.98 19.98 20.22
CA GLN A 35 -2.87 19.68 21.10
C GLN A 35 -2.96 20.55 22.35
N THR A 36 -3.08 19.89 23.51
CA THR A 36 -3.23 20.57 24.81
C THR A 36 -1.94 20.64 25.63
N GLY A 37 -0.92 19.85 25.26
CA GLY A 37 0.38 19.83 25.91
C GLY A 37 1.43 20.68 25.19
N SER A 38 2.30 21.33 25.98
CA SER A 38 3.51 21.96 25.48
C SER A 38 4.62 20.93 25.28
N LEU A 39 5.35 21.01 24.18
CA LEU A 39 6.59 20.26 23.92
C LEU A 39 7.77 21.26 23.89
N PRO A 40 8.23 21.75 25.05
CA PRO A 40 9.20 22.83 25.13
C PRO A 40 10.56 22.49 24.50
N GLY A 41 10.93 21.20 24.43
CA GLY A 41 12.18 20.74 23.80
C GLY A 41 12.25 20.98 22.29
N ILE A 42 11.12 21.26 21.65
CA ILE A 42 10.98 21.55 20.22
C ILE A 42 10.12 22.80 19.97
N GLY A 43 9.92 23.64 20.98
CA GLY A 43 9.23 24.92 20.86
C GLY A 43 7.74 24.88 20.53
N VAL A 44 7.07 23.72 20.68
CA VAL A 44 5.64 23.60 20.37
C VAL A 44 4.79 23.93 21.60
N ASP A 45 3.89 24.90 21.46
CA ASP A 45 2.91 25.30 22.47
C ASP A 45 1.53 24.69 22.18
N PRO A 46 0.60 24.62 23.14
CA PRO A 46 -0.77 24.16 22.87
C PRO A 46 -1.44 24.92 21.71
N PHE A 47 -2.11 24.18 20.81
CA PHE A 47 -2.79 24.74 19.65
C PHE A 47 -3.95 23.87 19.18
N SER A 48 -4.86 24.47 18.42
CA SER A 48 -5.90 23.74 17.69
C SER A 48 -5.94 24.27 16.27
N ALA A 49 -5.81 23.38 15.29
CA ALA A 49 -5.71 23.77 13.89
C ALA A 49 -6.09 22.63 12.95
N LYS A 50 -6.41 23.02 11.72
CA LYS A 50 -6.58 22.13 10.58
C LYS A 50 -5.25 22.05 9.81
N SER A 51 -4.87 20.87 9.35
CA SER A 51 -3.73 20.66 8.47
C SER A 51 -3.94 21.34 7.11
N GLY A 52 -2.88 21.96 6.60
CA GLY A 52 -2.80 22.55 5.25
C GLY A 52 -2.47 21.55 4.13
N THR A 53 -2.19 20.29 4.45
CA THR A 53 -1.86 19.27 3.43
C THR A 53 -3.04 19.04 2.48
N PRO A 54 -2.84 19.21 1.15
CA PRO A 54 -3.94 19.09 0.19
C PRO A 54 -4.36 17.64 -0.09
N GLY A 55 -3.47 16.67 0.11
CA GLY A 55 -3.71 15.25 -0.19
C GLY A 55 -2.55 14.59 -0.92
N ALA A 56 -2.73 13.33 -1.30
CA ALA A 56 -1.73 12.53 -2.00
C ALA A 56 -2.27 12.00 -3.34
N ALA A 57 -1.45 12.14 -4.39
CA ALA A 57 -1.69 11.49 -5.67
C ALA A 57 -1.08 10.08 -5.67
N LEU A 58 -1.89 9.07 -6.01
CA LEU A 58 -1.48 7.68 -6.08
C LEU A 58 -1.58 7.20 -7.53
N PRO A 59 -0.47 7.18 -8.28
CA PRO A 59 -0.47 6.74 -9.69
C PRO A 59 -0.47 5.22 -9.78
N HIS A 60 -1.18 4.66 -10.77
CA HIS A 60 -1.18 3.22 -11.02
C HIS A 60 -1.05 2.95 -12.51
N ILE A 61 0.09 2.40 -12.90
CA ILE A 61 0.39 1.97 -14.27
C ILE A 61 0.64 0.47 -14.22
N GLY A 62 0.10 -0.27 -15.18
CA GLY A 62 0.32 -1.70 -15.26
C GLY A 62 0.29 -2.19 -16.69
N VAL A 63 1.07 -3.23 -16.94
CA VAL A 63 1.05 -4.02 -18.17
C VAL A 63 1.02 -5.49 -17.79
N THR A 64 0.23 -6.28 -18.52
CA THR A 64 0.29 -7.73 -18.45
C THR A 64 0.41 -8.32 -19.84
N GLN A 65 1.08 -9.47 -19.93
CA GLN A 65 1.31 -10.20 -21.15
C GLN A 65 1.03 -11.67 -20.91
N SER A 66 -0.04 -12.17 -21.53
CA SER A 66 -0.27 -13.62 -21.62
C SER A 66 0.78 -14.27 -22.51
N LEU A 67 1.31 -15.40 -22.05
CA LEU A 67 2.23 -16.27 -22.80
C LEU A 67 1.49 -17.40 -23.54
N SER A 68 0.15 -17.35 -23.59
CA SER A 68 -0.68 -18.33 -24.29
C SER A 68 -0.33 -18.45 -25.78
N ALA A 69 0.14 -17.38 -26.41
CA ALA A 69 0.62 -17.40 -27.79
C ALA A 69 1.88 -18.28 -27.99
N LEU A 70 2.63 -18.53 -26.90
CA LEU A 70 3.79 -19.42 -26.85
C LEU A 70 3.41 -20.83 -26.36
N GLY A 71 2.12 -21.13 -26.18
CA GLY A 71 1.64 -22.40 -25.63
C GLY A 71 1.87 -22.56 -24.12
N LEU A 72 2.21 -21.48 -23.41
CA LEU A 72 2.45 -21.51 -21.96
C LEU A 72 1.20 -21.04 -21.19
N PRO A 73 0.77 -21.75 -20.15
CA PRO A 73 -0.38 -21.39 -19.33
C PRO A 73 0.00 -20.32 -18.28
N ALA A 74 0.66 -19.25 -18.71
CA ALA A 74 1.23 -18.25 -17.81
C ALA A 74 0.98 -16.83 -18.32
N THR A 75 0.85 -15.89 -17.38
CA THR A 75 0.75 -14.45 -17.64
C THR A 75 1.78 -13.72 -16.80
N PHE A 76 2.60 -12.90 -17.44
CA PHE A 76 3.53 -12.00 -16.77
C PHE A 76 2.90 -10.61 -16.60
N GLY A 77 3.30 -9.90 -15.56
CA GLY A 77 2.84 -8.56 -15.26
C GLY A 77 3.95 -7.67 -14.70
N MET A 78 3.89 -6.39 -15.03
CA MET A 78 4.74 -5.35 -14.44
C MET A 78 3.89 -4.12 -14.15
N GLY A 79 4.22 -3.37 -13.10
CA GLY A 79 3.51 -2.15 -12.77
C GLY A 79 4.33 -1.16 -11.97
N PHE A 80 3.79 0.06 -11.90
CA PHE A 80 4.23 1.15 -11.04
C PHE A 80 3.02 1.64 -10.26
N LEU A 81 3.10 1.64 -8.94
CA LEU A 81 1.96 1.80 -8.04
C LEU A 81 2.27 2.80 -6.94
N GLY A 82 1.37 3.75 -6.68
CA GLY A 82 1.31 4.50 -5.44
C GLY A 82 0.80 3.58 -4.34
N ASN A 83 1.65 3.28 -3.37
CA ASN A 83 1.33 2.32 -2.31
C ASN A 83 0.84 3.00 -1.03
N ALA A 84 1.41 4.16 -0.68
CA ALA A 84 0.96 4.94 0.45
C ALA A 84 1.27 6.43 0.24
N GLY A 85 0.47 7.27 0.88
CA GLY A 85 0.61 8.72 0.90
C GLY A 85 -0.07 9.27 2.14
N ALA A 86 0.66 10.03 2.94
CA ALA A 86 0.16 10.68 4.14
C ALA A 86 0.92 11.99 4.36
N GLY A 87 0.27 12.98 4.96
CA GLY A 87 0.95 14.20 5.33
C GLY A 87 0.11 15.09 6.24
N VAL A 88 0.79 15.93 6.99
CA VAL A 88 0.23 16.99 7.82
C VAL A 88 1.08 18.25 7.69
N ASP A 89 0.46 19.41 7.70
CA ASP A 89 1.15 20.70 7.60
C ASP A 89 0.48 21.72 8.52
N PHE A 90 1.21 22.21 9.52
CA PHE A 90 0.77 23.23 10.47
C PHE A 90 1.74 24.41 10.50
N ARG A 91 2.53 24.63 9.43
CA ARG A 91 3.55 25.68 9.39
C ARG A 91 2.97 27.11 9.47
N ASP A 92 1.69 27.28 9.15
CA ASP A 92 0.96 28.55 9.29
C ASP A 92 0.45 28.80 10.72
N VAL A 93 0.58 27.84 11.63
CA VAL A 93 0.17 27.95 13.03
C VAL A 93 1.37 28.36 13.89
N PRO A 94 1.39 29.57 14.48
CA PRO A 94 2.54 30.06 15.25
C PRO A 94 2.97 29.13 16.38
N ASN A 95 1.99 28.56 17.09
CA ASN A 95 2.22 27.68 18.23
C ASN A 95 2.71 26.28 17.84
N ALA A 96 2.57 25.89 16.56
CA ALA A 96 3.03 24.59 16.06
C ALA A 96 4.52 24.58 15.70
N ASN A 97 5.21 25.72 15.79
CA ASN A 97 6.65 25.86 15.52
C ASN A 97 7.12 25.20 14.21
N GLY A 98 6.38 25.42 13.13
CA GLY A 98 6.74 24.87 11.82
C GLY A 98 6.47 23.36 11.66
N THR A 99 5.59 22.76 12.46
CA THR A 99 5.35 21.31 12.37
C THR A 99 4.75 20.91 11.02
N SER A 100 5.40 20.01 10.28
CA SER A 100 4.88 19.39 9.05
C SER A 100 5.55 18.04 8.82
N ALA A 101 4.81 17.01 8.42
CA ALA A 101 5.36 15.71 8.04
C ALA A 101 4.74 15.23 6.73
N GLU A 102 5.52 14.55 5.89
CA GLU A 102 5.04 13.95 4.66
C GLU A 102 5.64 12.56 4.46
N TYR A 103 4.85 11.64 3.95
CA TYR A 103 5.23 10.27 3.66
C TYR A 103 4.62 9.86 2.33
N VAL A 104 5.45 9.36 1.41
CA VAL A 104 4.98 8.75 0.17
C VAL A 104 5.76 7.47 -0.10
N ALA A 105 5.07 6.43 -0.56
CA ALA A 105 5.68 5.18 -0.99
C ALA A 105 5.17 4.77 -2.36
N LEU A 106 6.12 4.44 -3.24
CA LEU A 106 5.92 4.07 -4.63
C LEU A 106 6.56 2.70 -4.85
N ASP A 107 5.86 1.81 -5.53
CA ASP A 107 6.34 0.45 -5.80
C ASP A 107 6.46 0.20 -7.31
N ILE A 108 7.59 -0.38 -7.71
CA ILE A 108 7.70 -1.12 -8.97
C ILE A 108 7.40 -2.58 -8.65
N VAL A 109 6.44 -3.17 -9.36
CA VAL A 109 6.03 -4.56 -9.18
C VAL A 109 6.33 -5.37 -10.44
N THR A 110 6.82 -6.59 -10.24
CA THR A 110 6.89 -7.63 -11.27
C THR A 110 6.19 -8.88 -10.75
N ALA A 111 5.39 -9.52 -11.58
CA ALA A 111 4.54 -10.61 -11.15
C ALA A 111 4.32 -11.62 -12.26
N ALA A 112 4.02 -12.86 -11.87
CA ALA A 112 3.63 -13.92 -12.77
C ALA A 112 2.49 -14.74 -12.16
N GLY A 113 1.52 -15.10 -12.99
CA GLY A 113 0.48 -16.08 -12.68
C GLY A 113 0.57 -17.28 -13.61
N VAL A 114 0.29 -18.47 -13.10
CA VAL A 114 0.31 -19.73 -13.85
C VAL A 114 -0.97 -20.50 -13.57
N GLU A 115 -1.62 -20.99 -14.62
CA GLU A 115 -2.74 -21.93 -14.52
C GLU A 115 -2.17 -23.33 -14.32
N LEU A 116 -2.42 -23.93 -13.15
CA LEU A 116 -2.01 -25.29 -12.85
C LEU A 116 -3.01 -26.32 -13.35
N THR A 117 -4.29 -25.97 -13.30
CA THR A 117 -5.42 -26.76 -13.82
C THR A 117 -6.47 -25.81 -14.39
N GLU A 118 -7.54 -26.36 -14.97
CA GLU A 118 -8.70 -25.58 -15.43
C GLU A 118 -9.38 -24.79 -14.29
N ARG A 119 -9.15 -25.15 -13.02
CA ARG A 119 -9.81 -24.54 -11.86
C ARG A 119 -8.85 -23.93 -10.85
N LEU A 120 -7.53 -24.06 -11.03
CA LEU A 120 -6.54 -23.63 -10.05
C LEU A 120 -5.46 -22.82 -10.75
N SER A 121 -5.24 -21.59 -10.27
CA SER A 121 -4.06 -20.80 -10.61
C SER A 121 -3.28 -20.40 -9.36
N LEU A 122 -1.97 -20.28 -9.54
CA LEU A 122 -1.06 -19.69 -8.55
C LEU A 122 -0.41 -18.45 -9.15
N GLY A 123 0.09 -17.57 -8.30
CA GLY A 123 0.94 -16.49 -8.73
C GLY A 123 1.91 -16.05 -7.66
N ALA A 124 2.93 -15.33 -8.10
CA ALA A 124 3.89 -14.67 -7.25
C ALA A 124 4.19 -13.26 -7.79
N ALA A 125 4.50 -12.34 -6.89
CA ALA A 125 4.89 -10.97 -7.20
C ALA A 125 6.05 -10.54 -6.31
N PHE A 126 6.93 -9.72 -6.89
CA PHE A 126 8.04 -9.06 -6.23
C PHE A 126 7.88 -7.55 -6.39
N PHE A 127 8.09 -6.82 -5.30
CA PHE A 127 7.92 -5.39 -5.18
C PHE A 127 9.25 -4.76 -4.77
N LEU A 128 9.66 -3.74 -5.51
CA LEU A 128 10.72 -2.83 -5.14
C LEU A 128 10.08 -1.48 -4.81
N GLY A 129 10.04 -1.14 -3.53
CA GLY A 129 9.53 0.11 -3.02
C GLY A 129 10.60 1.17 -2.92
N ASN A 130 10.22 2.39 -3.27
CA ASN A 130 10.95 3.62 -2.99
C ASN A 130 10.01 4.54 -2.21
N SER A 131 10.48 5.06 -1.08
CA SER A 131 9.68 5.89 -0.20
C SER A 131 10.45 7.13 0.20
N PHE A 132 9.72 8.22 0.45
CA PHE A 132 10.27 9.47 0.93
C PHE A 132 9.52 9.84 2.21
N LEU A 133 10.29 10.17 3.25
CA LEU A 133 9.78 10.63 4.53
C LEU A 133 10.36 12.02 4.81
N ASP A 134 9.49 12.99 5.08
CA ASP A 134 9.84 14.28 5.64
C ASP A 134 9.33 14.34 7.09
N GLY A 135 10.25 14.58 8.01
CA GLY A 135 10.00 14.52 9.45
C GLY A 135 9.22 15.73 9.97
N PRO A 136 8.53 15.60 11.12
CA PRO A 136 7.53 16.56 11.59
C PRO A 136 8.03 17.97 11.95
N PHE A 137 9.33 18.26 12.00
CA PHE A 137 9.85 19.50 12.56
C PHE A 137 10.75 20.25 11.58
N VAL A 138 10.36 21.48 11.23
CA VAL A 138 11.18 22.40 10.42
C VAL A 138 12.54 22.64 11.11
N ASP A 139 13.59 22.69 10.31
CA ASP A 139 15.01 22.83 10.70
C ASP A 139 15.63 21.65 11.48
N LEU A 140 14.85 20.60 11.79
CA LEU A 140 15.30 19.40 12.53
C LEU A 140 15.20 18.10 11.72
N GLY A 141 14.71 18.18 10.47
CA GLY A 141 14.59 17.04 9.57
C GLY A 141 14.88 17.46 8.13
N GLY A 142 14.98 16.46 7.25
CA GLY A 142 15.02 16.62 5.80
C GLY A 142 14.35 15.42 5.14
N MET A 143 13.98 15.57 3.87
CA MET A 143 13.39 14.47 3.10
C MET A 143 14.41 13.34 2.93
N THR A 144 14.17 12.22 3.59
CA THR A 144 15.00 11.02 3.54
C THR A 144 14.34 9.97 2.64
N PRO A 145 15.05 9.43 1.63
CA PRO A 145 14.58 8.31 0.86
C PRO A 145 14.89 6.97 1.55
N ALA A 146 14.02 5.98 1.39
CA ALA A 146 14.25 4.60 1.80
C ALA A 146 13.77 3.62 0.74
N TYR A 147 14.40 2.45 0.69
CA TYR A 147 14.01 1.35 -0.21
C TYR A 147 13.56 0.15 0.60
N GLY A 148 12.54 -0.55 0.09
CA GLY A 148 11.97 -1.72 0.74
C GLY A 148 11.61 -2.77 -0.29
N ILE A 149 11.81 -4.05 0.05
CA ILE A 149 11.39 -5.16 -0.80
C ILE A 149 10.21 -5.89 -0.18
N ARG A 150 9.37 -6.47 -1.03
CA ARG A 150 8.23 -7.29 -0.61
C ARG A 150 7.94 -8.36 -1.63
N GLY A 151 7.51 -9.51 -1.15
CA GLY A 151 6.93 -10.59 -1.94
C GLY A 151 5.45 -10.76 -1.65
N THR A 152 4.72 -11.22 -2.67
CA THR A 152 3.37 -11.76 -2.52
C THR A 152 3.26 -13.10 -3.23
N VAL A 153 2.55 -14.05 -2.63
CA VAL A 153 2.08 -15.25 -3.30
C VAL A 153 0.56 -15.31 -3.21
N GLY A 154 -0.07 -15.84 -4.25
CA GLY A 154 -1.52 -15.91 -4.33
C GLY A 154 -2.00 -17.17 -5.02
N LEU A 155 -3.27 -17.48 -4.79
CA LEU A 155 -3.98 -18.59 -5.40
C LEU A 155 -5.40 -18.17 -5.76
N ASN A 156 -5.93 -18.75 -6.83
CA ASN A 156 -7.35 -18.69 -7.17
C ASN A 156 -7.87 -20.10 -7.45
N TYR A 157 -9.07 -20.38 -6.96
CA TYR A 157 -9.77 -21.63 -7.17
C TYR A 157 -11.19 -21.42 -7.67
N ALA A 158 -11.52 -21.95 -8.84
CA ALA A 158 -12.88 -21.98 -9.35
C ALA A 158 -13.67 -23.12 -8.69
N LEU A 159 -14.51 -22.75 -7.71
CA LEU A 159 -15.40 -23.69 -7.03
C LEU A 159 -16.49 -24.21 -7.98
N SER A 160 -16.97 -23.32 -8.85
CA SER A 160 -17.88 -23.61 -9.96
C SER A 160 -17.60 -22.65 -11.11
N ASP A 161 -18.29 -22.82 -12.24
CA ASP A 161 -18.16 -21.93 -13.40
C ASP A 161 -18.55 -20.46 -13.07
N ALA A 162 -19.33 -20.26 -12.00
CA ALA A 162 -19.81 -18.95 -11.57
C ALA A 162 -19.25 -18.51 -10.20
N THR A 163 -18.41 -19.31 -9.53
CA THR A 163 -17.90 -18.98 -8.18
C THR A 163 -16.40 -19.21 -8.09
N GLN A 164 -15.69 -18.18 -7.67
CA GLN A 164 -14.24 -18.21 -7.48
C GLN A 164 -13.88 -17.86 -6.05
N LEU A 165 -12.86 -18.53 -5.54
CA LEU A 165 -12.21 -18.23 -4.27
C LEU A 165 -10.80 -17.71 -4.57
N GLY A 166 -10.37 -16.71 -3.83
CA GLY A 166 -9.02 -16.16 -3.91
C GLY A 166 -8.39 -16.12 -2.52
N ALA A 167 -7.09 -16.34 -2.46
CA ALA A 167 -6.31 -16.07 -1.26
C ALA A 167 -4.92 -15.56 -1.64
N TYR A 168 -4.36 -14.70 -0.81
CA TYR A 168 -2.99 -14.25 -0.97
C TYR A 168 -2.33 -13.96 0.38
N TRP A 169 -1.00 -14.05 0.38
CA TRP A 169 -0.15 -13.67 1.49
C TRP A 169 0.94 -12.75 0.96
N GLN A 170 1.04 -11.57 1.56
CA GLN A 170 1.98 -10.52 1.20
C GLN A 170 2.85 -10.18 2.40
N THR A 171 4.15 -10.42 2.28
CA THR A 171 5.17 -10.20 3.31
C THR A 171 5.22 -8.75 3.81
N ARG A 172 5.74 -8.56 5.03
CA ARG A 172 6.15 -7.25 5.56
C ARG A 172 7.09 -6.54 4.57
N LYS A 173 6.95 -5.22 4.43
CA LYS A 173 7.89 -4.37 3.65
C LYS A 173 8.53 -3.39 4.60
N GLU A 174 9.82 -3.56 4.84
CA GLU A 174 10.58 -2.72 5.77
C GLU A 174 11.12 -1.50 5.03
N PHE A 175 11.00 -0.32 5.64
CA PHE A 175 11.66 0.90 5.19
C PHE A 175 12.48 1.46 6.34
N GLN A 176 13.79 1.53 6.13
CA GLN A 176 14.72 2.20 7.04
C GLN A 176 15.09 3.55 6.45
N PHE A 177 14.67 4.62 7.12
CA PHE A 177 15.01 5.99 6.79
C PHE A 177 16.20 6.39 7.65
N ASP A 178 17.40 6.33 7.07
CA ASP A 178 18.65 6.67 7.74
C ASP A 178 18.73 8.17 8.05
N ASP A 179 19.16 8.53 9.26
CA ASP A 179 19.35 9.92 9.68
C ASP A 179 18.10 10.82 9.51
N ALA A 180 16.89 10.23 9.57
CA ALA A 180 15.63 10.91 9.26
C ALA A 180 15.26 12.07 10.20
N VAL A 181 15.75 12.05 11.44
CA VAL A 181 15.48 13.10 12.44
C VAL A 181 16.76 13.51 13.15
N LEU A 182 17.00 14.82 13.24
CA LEU A 182 18.10 15.42 14.00
C LEU A 182 17.55 16.33 15.10
N PHE A 183 17.59 15.86 16.35
CA PHE A 183 17.21 16.69 17.49
C PHE A 183 18.28 17.75 17.81
N PRO A 184 17.91 18.94 18.35
CA PRO A 184 18.87 19.97 18.71
C PRO A 184 19.96 19.45 19.65
N GLY A 185 21.23 19.53 19.22
CA GLY A 185 22.38 19.06 20.00
C GLY A 185 22.52 17.53 20.11
N GLY A 186 21.72 16.77 19.36
CA GLY A 186 21.73 15.30 19.35
C GLY A 186 22.47 14.69 18.16
N THR A 187 22.48 13.36 18.11
CA THR A 187 22.88 12.56 16.96
C THR A 187 21.65 12.32 16.07
N PRO A 188 21.81 12.25 14.74
CA PRO A 188 20.73 11.80 13.87
C PRO A 188 20.16 10.44 14.32
N ALA A 189 18.87 10.24 14.10
CA ALA A 189 18.16 9.02 14.43
C ALA A 189 17.43 8.48 13.20
N ASP A 190 17.52 7.16 13.03
CA ASP A 190 16.81 6.44 11.97
C ASP A 190 15.32 6.28 12.32
N VAL A 191 14.49 6.21 11.29
CA VAL A 191 13.06 5.88 11.42
C VAL A 191 12.78 4.60 10.65
N LEU A 192 12.25 3.59 11.36
CA LEU A 192 11.81 2.32 10.78
C LEU A 192 10.30 2.36 10.56
N LEU A 193 9.85 2.47 9.31
CA LEU A 193 8.44 2.59 8.97
C LEU A 193 8.01 1.44 8.07
N ASP A 194 7.72 0.30 8.70
CA ASP A 194 7.33 -0.90 7.97
C ASP A 194 5.87 -0.84 7.52
N HIS A 195 5.60 -1.37 6.33
CA HIS A 195 4.25 -1.78 5.97
C HIS A 195 3.95 -3.18 6.46
N PRO A 196 2.77 -3.40 7.07
CA PRO A 196 2.41 -4.67 7.69
C PRO A 196 2.36 -5.79 6.67
N GLU A 197 2.60 -7.00 7.17
CA GLU A 197 2.24 -8.22 6.48
C GLU A 197 0.72 -8.32 6.33
N ASN A 198 0.27 -8.85 5.19
CA ASN A 198 -1.15 -8.93 4.84
C ASN A 198 -1.54 -10.35 4.42
N ILE A 199 -2.70 -10.80 4.91
CA ILE A 199 -3.37 -12.03 4.46
C ILE A 199 -4.74 -11.65 3.93
N GLY A 200 -5.03 -11.97 2.67
CA GLY A 200 -6.31 -11.69 2.05
C GLY A 200 -7.03 -12.97 1.63
N LEU A 201 -8.35 -12.99 1.84
CA LEU A 201 -9.26 -14.02 1.41
C LEU A 201 -10.42 -13.37 0.67
N GLY A 202 -10.84 -13.96 -0.45
CA GLY A 202 -11.88 -13.41 -1.30
C GLY A 202 -12.79 -14.47 -1.88
N ILE A 203 -14.04 -14.09 -2.13
CA ILE A 203 -15.00 -14.86 -2.91
C ILE A 203 -15.65 -13.94 -3.94
N ALA A 204 -15.81 -14.44 -5.16
CA ALA A 204 -16.56 -13.78 -6.21
C ALA A 204 -17.60 -14.73 -6.80
N ASN A 205 -18.80 -14.23 -7.05
CA ASN A 205 -19.90 -14.98 -7.67
C ASN A 205 -20.57 -14.18 -8.78
N SER A 206 -20.76 -14.80 -9.93
CA SER A 206 -21.43 -14.22 -11.10
C SER A 206 -22.74 -14.92 -11.47
N SER A 207 -23.30 -15.77 -10.62
CA SER A 207 -24.48 -16.59 -10.96
C SER A 207 -25.79 -15.82 -11.09
N LEU A 208 -25.83 -14.56 -10.64
CA LEU A 208 -27.02 -13.73 -10.62
C LEU A 208 -27.22 -12.95 -11.93
N PHE A 209 -28.47 -12.64 -12.25
CA PHE A 209 -28.88 -11.90 -13.45
C PHE A 209 -28.30 -12.47 -14.75
N ASP A 210 -28.30 -13.80 -14.89
CA ASP A 210 -27.79 -14.51 -16.07
C ASP A 210 -26.31 -14.21 -16.36
N GLY A 211 -25.47 -14.08 -15.33
CA GLY A 211 -24.04 -13.79 -15.52
C GLY A 211 -23.70 -12.30 -15.54
N ARG A 212 -24.70 -11.41 -15.45
CA ARG A 212 -24.49 -9.96 -15.62
C ARG A 212 -24.16 -9.22 -14.33
N LEU A 213 -24.35 -9.86 -13.18
CA LEU A 213 -23.97 -9.29 -11.90
C LEU A 213 -22.84 -10.14 -11.30
N LEU A 214 -21.69 -9.50 -11.09
CA LEU A 214 -20.61 -10.04 -10.28
C LEU A 214 -20.69 -9.40 -8.90
N LEU A 215 -20.78 -10.23 -7.86
CA LEU A 215 -20.64 -9.83 -6.48
C LEU A 215 -19.35 -10.38 -5.92
N ALA A 216 -18.63 -9.58 -5.15
CA ALA A 216 -17.40 -9.98 -4.49
C ALA A 216 -17.40 -9.57 -3.01
N ALA A 217 -16.75 -10.40 -2.20
CA ALA A 217 -16.49 -10.11 -0.80
C ALA A 217 -15.06 -10.50 -0.48
N ASP A 218 -14.34 -9.59 0.17
CA ASP A 218 -12.95 -9.79 0.59
C ASP A 218 -12.79 -9.49 2.08
N VAL A 219 -11.95 -10.29 2.73
CA VAL A 219 -11.49 -10.09 4.09
C VAL A 219 -9.97 -10.01 4.08
N LEU A 220 -9.44 -8.95 4.66
CA LEU A 220 -8.01 -8.71 4.76
C LEU A 220 -7.62 -8.57 6.23
N TYR A 221 -6.61 -9.34 6.63
CA TYR A 221 -5.94 -9.21 7.92
C TYR A 221 -4.60 -8.50 7.73
N LYS A 222 -4.39 -7.40 8.47
CA LYS A 222 -3.16 -6.61 8.46
C LYS A 222 -2.46 -6.73 9.82
N GLN A 223 -1.22 -7.21 9.81
CA GLN A 223 -0.41 -7.46 11.00
C GLN A 223 0.44 -6.24 11.34
N TYR A 224 -0.18 -5.23 11.99
CA TYR A 224 0.52 -4.02 12.41
C TYR A 224 1.33 -4.22 13.68
N ALA A 225 0.93 -5.14 14.56
CA ALA A 225 1.64 -5.39 15.82
C ALA A 225 3.09 -5.87 15.62
N GLU A 226 3.41 -6.41 14.44
CA GLU A 226 4.76 -6.84 14.05
C GLU A 226 5.55 -5.79 13.25
N THR A 227 5.03 -4.56 13.12
CA THR A 227 5.73 -3.45 12.47
C THR A 227 6.40 -2.56 13.52
N ASP A 228 7.51 -1.92 13.17
CA ASP A 228 8.20 -0.99 14.08
C ASP A 228 7.35 0.26 14.38
N PHE A 229 7.47 1.33 13.60
CA PHE A 229 6.77 2.59 13.89
C PHE A 229 5.25 2.45 13.91
N LEU A 230 4.67 1.72 12.97
CA LEU A 230 3.21 1.59 12.88
C LEU A 230 2.62 0.70 13.99
N GLY A 231 3.38 -0.26 14.53
CA GLY A 231 2.92 -1.14 15.62
C GLY A 231 2.83 -0.43 16.95
N ALA A 232 3.55 0.68 17.12
CA ALA A 232 3.39 1.56 18.27
C ALA A 232 2.07 2.36 18.26
N ILE A 233 1.43 2.51 17.09
CA ILE A 233 0.25 3.36 16.88
C ILE A 233 -1.00 2.52 16.59
N TYR A 234 -0.84 1.39 15.89
CA TYR A 234 -1.92 0.55 15.41
C TYR A 234 -1.86 -0.85 16.01
N ASN A 235 -3.06 -1.38 16.31
CA ASN A 235 -3.24 -2.82 16.50
C ASN A 235 -3.49 -3.50 15.16
N ASP A 236 -3.39 -4.82 15.13
CA ASP A 236 -3.79 -5.63 13.97
C ASP A 236 -5.22 -5.31 13.53
N GLN A 237 -5.44 -5.26 12.22
CA GLN A 237 -6.69 -4.78 11.64
C GLN A 237 -7.34 -5.81 10.72
N TRP A 238 -8.66 -5.91 10.83
CA TRP A 238 -9.51 -6.60 9.87
C TRP A 238 -10.17 -5.57 8.96
N VAL A 239 -10.03 -5.74 7.64
CA VAL A 239 -10.69 -4.93 6.63
C VAL A 239 -11.65 -5.82 5.86
N TYR A 240 -12.90 -5.37 5.74
CA TYR A 240 -13.97 -6.06 5.04
C TYR A 240 -14.39 -5.23 3.84
N GLN A 241 -14.48 -5.85 2.67
CA GLN A 241 -14.87 -5.19 1.42
C GLN A 241 -15.97 -6.01 0.74
N PHE A 242 -16.99 -5.31 0.24
CA PHE A 242 -18.13 -5.90 -0.46
C PHE A 242 -18.45 -5.03 -1.68
N GLY A 243 -18.72 -5.66 -2.82
CA GLY A 243 -19.01 -4.97 -4.08
C GLY A 243 -19.76 -5.82 -5.07
#